data_AF-A0A2E9UX69-F1
#
_entry.id   AF-A0A2E9UX69-F1
#
_cell.length_a   1.000
_cell.length_b   1.000
_cell.length_c   1.000
_cell.angle_alpha   90.00
_cell.angle_beta   90.00
_cell.angle_gamma   90.00
#
_symmetry.space_group_name_H-M   'P 1'
#
loop_
_entity.id
_entity.type
_entity.pdbx_description
1 polymer ?
#
loop_
_entity_poly.entity_id
_entity_poly.type
_entity_poly.pdbx_seq_one_letter_code
_entity_poly.pdbx_strand_id
1 'polypeptide(L)'
;MDAPTRPGKASGAFSHPTVPSSNPFILLNYQGKLRDVMTLAHELGHGVHQVLASRQGCLMADTPLTLAETASVFGEMLTFQSLLERNKTDRTKRKIMIASKVEDMLNTVVRQVAFHEFESSIHDKRRSGELSPEEIGDIWMNIQEKSLGPAIKLNDDYRVFWTYIPHFIHSPFYVYAYAFGDCLVNSLYAVFKEQSSEFSEKYIDMLKAGGTLRHKELLAPFDLDASDPNFWRKGLSLIESLIDELDQD
;
A
#
# COMPACT_ATOMS: atom_id res chain seq x y z
N MET A 1 0.62 -22.50 -6.49
CA MET A 1 1.37 -21.71 -5.50
C MET A 1 2.44 -22.58 -4.85
N ASP A 2 3.47 -21.97 -4.29
CA ASP A 2 4.51 -22.62 -3.46
C ASP A 2 4.61 -21.90 -2.12
N ALA A 3 3.98 -22.46 -1.08
CA ALA A 3 3.81 -21.81 0.23
C ALA A 3 4.81 -22.25 1.34
N PRO A 4 5.23 -23.52 1.46
CA PRO A 4 6.12 -23.93 2.55
C PRO A 4 7.51 -23.30 2.47
N THR A 5 8.11 -23.03 3.63
CA THR A 5 9.52 -22.62 3.73
C THR A 5 10.45 -23.82 3.50
N ARG A 6 11.56 -23.63 2.78
CA ARG A 6 12.62 -24.65 2.64
C ARG A 6 14.00 -24.00 2.48
N PRO A 7 15.09 -24.68 2.88
CA PRO A 7 16.45 -24.20 2.61
C PRO A 7 16.67 -23.88 1.13
N GLY A 8 17.28 -22.74 0.84
CA GLY A 8 17.56 -22.30 -0.53
C GLY A 8 16.37 -21.71 -1.31
N LYS A 9 15.17 -21.62 -0.72
CA LYS A 9 14.04 -20.90 -1.34
C LYS A 9 14.25 -19.39 -1.25
N ALA A 10 13.83 -18.67 -2.29
CA ALA A 10 13.80 -17.21 -2.29
C ALA A 10 12.97 -16.68 -1.10
N SER A 11 13.44 -15.60 -0.50
CA SER A 11 12.75 -14.91 0.61
C SER A 11 11.54 -14.11 0.10
N GLY A 12 10.70 -13.66 1.03
CA GLY A 12 9.53 -12.82 0.73
C GLY A 12 8.35 -13.60 0.16
N ALA A 13 7.52 -12.90 -0.59
CA ALA A 13 6.36 -13.40 -1.30
C ALA A 13 6.18 -12.62 -2.61
N PHE A 14 5.52 -13.22 -3.59
CA PHE A 14 5.11 -12.54 -4.81
C PHE A 14 4.00 -13.30 -5.55
N SER A 15 3.28 -12.60 -6.41
CA SER A 15 2.42 -13.15 -7.45
C SER A 15 2.90 -12.71 -8.83
N HIS A 16 3.30 -13.67 -9.66
CA HIS A 16 3.88 -13.38 -10.97
C HIS A 16 3.04 -14.01 -12.11
N PRO A 17 2.54 -13.21 -13.06
CA PRO A 17 1.90 -13.72 -14.27
C PRO A 17 2.97 -14.19 -15.27
N THR A 18 2.72 -15.25 -16.04
CA THR A 18 3.68 -15.74 -17.05
C THR A 18 3.21 -15.46 -18.47
N VAL A 19 2.08 -16.04 -18.85
CA VAL A 19 1.36 -15.75 -20.10
C VAL A 19 -0.12 -15.62 -19.78
N PRO A 20 -0.89 -14.82 -20.54
CA PRO A 20 -2.30 -14.60 -20.23
C PRO A 20 -3.17 -15.86 -20.19
N SER A 21 -2.78 -16.92 -20.91
CA SER A 21 -3.50 -18.20 -20.92
C SER A 21 -3.21 -19.09 -19.71
N SER A 22 -2.29 -18.70 -18.83
CA SER A 22 -1.88 -19.47 -17.65
C SER A 22 -2.21 -18.74 -16.37
N ASN A 23 -2.53 -19.49 -15.32
CA ASN A 23 -2.70 -18.92 -13.98
C ASN A 23 -1.38 -18.35 -13.46
N PRO A 24 -1.42 -17.25 -12.67
CA PRO A 24 -0.24 -16.68 -12.06
C PRO A 24 0.36 -17.62 -11.00
N PHE A 25 1.65 -17.48 -10.78
CA PHE A 25 2.36 -18.23 -9.76
C PHE A 25 2.52 -17.39 -8.50
N ILE A 26 2.00 -17.90 -7.38
CA ILE A 26 2.17 -17.30 -6.06
C ILE A 26 3.27 -18.06 -5.30
N LEU A 27 4.30 -17.33 -4.88
CA LEU A 27 5.33 -17.80 -3.95
C LEU A 27 5.11 -17.15 -2.59
N LEU A 28 5.15 -17.96 -1.52
CA LEU A 28 5.05 -17.52 -0.13
C LEU A 28 6.08 -18.24 0.74
N ASN A 29 6.34 -17.67 1.91
CA ASN A 29 7.10 -18.30 2.99
C ASN A 29 6.21 -18.42 4.24
N TYR A 30 5.23 -19.31 4.19
CA TYR A 30 4.13 -19.39 5.15
C TYR A 30 4.52 -20.22 6.39
N GLN A 31 4.44 -19.61 7.58
CA GLN A 31 4.77 -20.22 8.88
C GLN A 31 3.56 -20.28 9.83
N GLY A 32 2.36 -19.91 9.37
CA GLY A 32 1.13 -19.94 10.17
C GLY A 32 0.94 -18.75 11.10
N LYS A 33 1.69 -17.66 10.92
CA LYS A 33 1.52 -16.41 11.69
C LYS A 33 0.44 -15.54 11.06
N LEU A 34 -0.15 -14.63 11.85
CA LEU A 34 -1.15 -13.67 11.34
C LEU A 34 -0.62 -12.87 10.14
N ARG A 35 0.63 -12.43 10.21
CA ARG A 35 1.31 -11.75 9.11
C ARG A 35 1.31 -12.58 7.82
N ASP A 36 1.50 -13.90 7.93
CA ASP A 36 1.53 -14.78 6.76
C ASP A 36 0.15 -14.90 6.10
N VAL A 37 -0.93 -14.79 6.89
CA VAL A 37 -2.31 -14.73 6.37
C VAL A 37 -2.53 -13.44 5.59
N MET A 38 -2.05 -12.32 6.10
CA MET A 38 -2.12 -11.03 5.40
C MET A 38 -1.30 -11.05 4.11
N THR A 39 -0.07 -11.56 4.15
CA THR A 39 0.76 -11.73 2.94
C THR A 39 0.09 -12.68 1.94
N LEU A 40 -0.53 -13.76 2.39
CA LEU A 40 -1.30 -14.64 1.50
C LEU A 40 -2.47 -13.89 0.84
N ALA A 41 -3.23 -13.10 1.60
CA ALA A 41 -4.33 -12.29 1.07
C ALA A 41 -3.83 -11.26 0.04
N HIS A 42 -2.70 -10.62 0.30
CA HIS A 42 -2.03 -9.69 -0.61
C HIS A 42 -1.71 -10.37 -1.95
N GLU A 43 -0.96 -11.47 -1.93
CA GLU A 43 -0.57 -12.17 -3.16
C GLU A 43 -1.76 -12.78 -3.91
N LEU A 44 -2.79 -13.25 -3.19
CA LEU A 44 -4.02 -13.71 -3.82
C LEU A 44 -4.77 -12.57 -4.50
N GLY A 45 -4.76 -11.36 -3.93
CA GLY A 45 -5.36 -10.19 -4.57
C GLY A 45 -4.67 -9.86 -5.91
N HIS A 46 -3.34 -9.88 -5.94
CA HIS A 46 -2.60 -9.78 -7.21
C HIS A 46 -2.97 -10.91 -8.17
N GLY A 47 -3.01 -12.16 -7.69
CA GLY A 47 -3.38 -13.32 -8.51
C GLY A 47 -4.77 -13.19 -9.14
N VAL A 48 -5.77 -12.72 -8.36
CA VAL A 48 -7.12 -12.44 -8.86
C VAL A 48 -7.09 -11.35 -9.94
N HIS A 49 -6.38 -10.25 -9.69
CA HIS A 49 -6.26 -9.15 -10.66
C HIS A 49 -5.63 -9.65 -11.98
N GLN A 50 -4.54 -10.41 -11.88
CA GLN A 50 -3.83 -10.97 -13.04
C GLN A 50 -4.72 -11.92 -13.85
N VAL A 51 -5.50 -12.78 -13.19
CA VAL A 51 -6.45 -13.67 -13.86
C VAL A 51 -7.55 -12.88 -14.56
N LEU A 52 -8.12 -11.86 -13.91
CA LEU A 52 -9.19 -11.05 -14.48
C LEU A 52 -8.71 -10.21 -15.68
N ALA A 53 -7.53 -9.60 -15.58
CA ALA A 53 -6.92 -8.78 -16.62
C ALA A 53 -6.37 -9.58 -17.80
N SER A 54 -6.13 -10.89 -17.65
CA SER A 54 -5.54 -11.75 -18.68
C SER A 54 -6.23 -11.68 -20.05
N ARG A 55 -7.54 -11.42 -20.08
CA ARG A 55 -8.32 -11.31 -21.34
C ARG A 55 -7.90 -10.12 -22.21
N GLN A 56 -7.20 -9.13 -21.65
CA GLN A 56 -6.65 -8.00 -22.40
C GLN A 56 -5.42 -8.36 -23.24
N GLY A 57 -4.88 -9.58 -23.08
CA GLY A 57 -3.73 -10.07 -23.83
C GLY A 57 -2.39 -9.54 -23.31
N CYS A 58 -1.30 -9.97 -23.94
CA CYS A 58 0.06 -9.78 -23.40
C CYS A 58 0.49 -8.32 -23.25
N LEU A 59 -0.09 -7.40 -24.01
CA LEU A 59 0.33 -5.99 -24.01
C LEU A 59 -0.46 -5.11 -23.04
N MET A 60 -1.70 -5.51 -22.73
CA MET A 60 -2.64 -4.68 -21.99
C MET A 60 -3.11 -5.30 -20.67
N ALA A 61 -2.71 -6.55 -20.37
CA ALA A 61 -3.03 -7.20 -19.10
C ALA A 61 -2.24 -6.61 -17.93
N ASP A 62 -1.01 -6.14 -18.16
CA ASP A 62 -0.17 -5.55 -17.12
C ASP A 62 -0.74 -4.21 -16.67
N THR A 63 -0.83 -4.04 -15.35
CA THR A 63 -1.40 -2.84 -14.73
C THR A 63 -0.32 -1.81 -14.44
N PRO A 64 -0.62 -0.51 -14.51
CA PRO A 64 0.31 0.51 -14.08
C PRO A 64 0.55 0.41 -12.57
N LEU A 65 1.75 0.78 -12.12
CA LEU A 65 2.16 0.69 -10.70
C LEU A 65 1.17 1.33 -9.72
N THR A 66 0.54 2.43 -10.12
CA THR A 66 -0.47 3.13 -9.32
C THR A 66 -1.73 2.30 -9.01
N LEU A 67 -1.98 1.23 -9.78
CA LEU A 67 -3.16 0.36 -9.67
C LEU A 67 -2.81 -1.10 -9.38
N ALA A 68 -1.52 -1.46 -9.45
CA ALA A 68 -1.05 -2.82 -9.21
C ALA A 68 -1.43 -3.31 -7.81
N GLU A 69 -1.34 -2.41 -6.82
CA GLU A 69 -1.65 -2.68 -5.40
C GLU A 69 -3.14 -2.65 -5.07
N THR A 70 -4.01 -2.25 -6.02
CA THR A 70 -5.43 -2.05 -5.70
C THR A 70 -6.10 -3.34 -5.24
N ALA A 71 -5.84 -4.45 -5.93
CA ALA A 71 -6.46 -5.73 -5.60
C ALA A 71 -5.86 -6.42 -4.38
N SER A 72 -4.54 -6.36 -4.21
CA SER A 72 -3.80 -6.95 -3.09
C SER A 72 -4.21 -6.30 -1.77
N VAL A 73 -4.11 -4.98 -1.68
CA VAL A 73 -4.43 -4.23 -0.45
C VAL A 73 -5.93 -4.27 -0.14
N PHE A 74 -6.81 -4.28 -1.15
CA PHE A 74 -8.25 -4.44 -0.90
C PHE A 74 -8.58 -5.83 -0.34
N GLY A 75 -7.96 -6.89 -0.88
CA GLY A 75 -8.08 -8.25 -0.38
C GLY A 75 -7.55 -8.41 1.05
N GLU A 76 -6.45 -7.74 1.38
CA GLU A 76 -5.98 -7.62 2.75
C GLU A 76 -7.00 -6.94 3.67
N MET A 77 -7.58 -5.81 3.25
CA MET A 77 -8.56 -5.08 4.06
C MET A 77 -9.79 -5.95 4.37
N LEU A 78 -10.33 -6.66 3.37
CA LEU A 78 -11.42 -7.62 3.58
C LEU A 78 -11.04 -8.74 4.55
N THR A 79 -9.82 -9.26 4.43
CA THR A 79 -9.31 -10.34 5.30
C THR A 79 -9.13 -9.85 6.73
N PHE A 80 -8.52 -8.68 6.91
CA PHE A 80 -8.34 -8.03 8.21
C PHE A 80 -9.68 -7.84 8.92
N GLN A 81 -10.68 -7.30 8.22
CA GLN A 81 -12.01 -7.04 8.77
C GLN A 81 -12.71 -8.34 9.15
N SER A 82 -12.65 -9.37 8.30
CA SER A 82 -13.17 -10.71 8.62
C SER A 82 -12.52 -11.32 9.87
N LEU A 83 -11.20 -11.19 10.02
CA LEU A 83 -10.49 -11.67 11.21
C LEU A 83 -10.84 -10.86 12.45
N LEU A 84 -10.97 -9.54 12.32
CA LEU A 84 -11.34 -8.66 13.41
C LEU A 84 -12.74 -9.03 13.93
N GLU A 85 -13.70 -9.20 13.03
CA GLU A 85 -15.07 -9.61 13.33
C GLU A 85 -15.16 -11.00 13.99
N ARG A 86 -14.30 -11.95 13.60
CA ARG A 86 -14.22 -13.28 14.25
C ARG A 86 -13.65 -13.22 15.67
N ASN A 87 -12.88 -12.19 16.00
CA ASN A 87 -12.29 -11.99 17.31
C ASN A 87 -13.03 -10.93 18.15
N LYS A 88 -14.29 -10.59 17.82
CA LYS A 88 -15.14 -9.61 18.54
C LYS A 88 -15.08 -9.68 20.06
N THR A 89 -14.99 -10.88 20.63
CA THR A 89 -15.03 -11.10 22.08
C THR A 89 -13.65 -11.12 22.74
N ASP A 90 -12.56 -11.21 21.96
CA ASP A 90 -11.19 -11.24 22.45
C ASP A 90 -10.54 -9.85 22.29
N ARG A 91 -10.80 -8.97 23.26
CA ARG A 91 -10.35 -7.56 23.24
C ARG A 91 -8.83 -7.44 23.07
N THR A 92 -8.05 -8.29 23.73
CA THR A 92 -6.58 -8.25 23.63
C THR A 92 -6.13 -8.57 22.21
N LYS A 93 -6.68 -9.61 21.58
CA LYS A 93 -6.33 -9.93 20.18
C LYS A 93 -6.77 -8.83 19.21
N ARG A 94 -7.98 -8.29 19.37
CA ARG A 94 -8.45 -7.15 18.54
C ARG A 94 -7.52 -5.96 18.65
N LYS A 95 -7.15 -5.56 19.87
CA LYS A 95 -6.25 -4.44 20.12
C LYS A 95 -4.90 -4.62 19.43
N ILE A 96 -4.31 -5.81 19.52
CA ILE A 96 -3.04 -6.13 18.83
C ILE A 96 -3.19 -6.06 17.31
N MET A 97 -4.30 -6.57 16.77
CA MET A 97 -4.56 -6.54 15.32
C MET A 97 -4.73 -5.11 14.80
N ILE A 98 -5.52 -4.29 15.49
CA ILE A 98 -5.75 -2.89 15.13
C ILE A 98 -4.45 -2.10 15.23
N ALA A 99 -3.70 -2.24 16.34
CA ALA A 99 -2.41 -1.58 16.52
C ALA A 99 -1.43 -1.93 15.39
N SER A 100 -1.32 -3.22 15.03
CA SER A 100 -0.47 -3.64 13.91
C SER A 100 -0.93 -3.05 12.58
N LYS A 101 -2.24 -2.98 12.32
CA LYS A 101 -2.77 -2.41 11.08
C LYS A 101 -2.53 -0.90 11.00
N VAL A 102 -2.69 -0.18 12.11
CA VAL A 102 -2.38 1.25 12.20
C VAL A 102 -0.90 1.50 11.94
N GLU A 103 -0.01 0.72 12.57
CA GLU A 103 1.44 0.82 12.34
C GLU A 103 1.82 0.58 10.86
N ASP A 104 1.21 -0.42 10.22
CA ASP A 104 1.42 -0.70 8.80
C ASP A 104 0.94 0.46 7.91
N MET A 105 -0.25 1.04 8.20
CA MET A 105 -0.79 2.16 7.43
C MET A 105 0.04 3.44 7.60
N LEU A 106 0.55 3.72 8.81
CA LEU A 106 1.46 4.85 9.03
C LEU A 106 2.78 4.67 8.25
N ASN A 107 3.31 3.45 8.18
CA ASN A 107 4.50 3.14 7.40
C ASN A 107 4.29 3.22 5.88
N THR A 108 3.07 2.98 5.39
CA THR A 108 2.74 2.98 3.95
C THR A 108 2.27 4.34 3.44
N VAL A 109 1.64 5.16 4.29
CA VAL A 109 1.15 6.48 3.91
C VAL A 109 2.08 7.58 4.42
N VAL A 110 2.11 7.79 5.74
CA VAL A 110 2.81 8.94 6.36
C VAL A 110 4.30 8.93 6.03
N ARG A 111 4.94 7.77 6.23
CA ARG A 111 6.37 7.62 5.96
C ARG A 111 6.71 7.77 4.47
N GLN A 112 5.89 7.24 3.57
CA GLN A 112 6.15 7.32 2.13
C GLN A 112 5.93 8.74 1.58
N VAL A 113 4.97 9.48 2.13
CA VAL A 113 4.80 10.92 1.85
C VAL A 113 6.03 11.70 2.30
N ALA A 114 6.53 11.45 3.51
CA ALA A 114 7.77 12.08 3.99
C ALA A 114 8.98 11.75 3.10
N PHE A 115 9.05 10.53 2.60
CA PHE A 115 10.09 10.11 1.67
C PHE A 115 9.99 10.85 0.33
N HIS A 116 8.78 11.02 -0.19
CA HIS A 116 8.54 11.81 -1.40
C HIS A 116 8.89 13.29 -1.21
N GLU A 117 8.54 13.88 -0.07
CA GLU A 117 8.93 15.26 0.27
C GLU A 117 10.45 15.42 0.37
N PHE A 118 11.14 14.42 0.92
CA PHE A 118 12.59 14.38 1.00
C PHE A 118 13.24 14.32 -0.39
N GLU A 119 12.80 13.40 -1.24
CA GLU A 119 13.28 13.32 -2.62
C GLU A 119 13.05 14.63 -3.38
N SER A 120 11.85 15.21 -3.25
CA SER A 120 11.50 16.49 -3.88
C SER A 120 12.42 17.62 -3.40
N SER A 121 12.60 17.73 -2.08
CA SER A 121 13.45 18.77 -1.47
C SER A 121 14.91 18.68 -1.92
N ILE A 122 15.46 17.47 -2.03
CA ILE A 122 16.82 17.26 -2.52
C ILE A 122 16.94 17.65 -3.98
N HIS A 123 16.05 17.13 -4.84
CA HIS A 123 16.11 17.40 -6.27
C HIS A 123 15.92 18.89 -6.56
N ASP A 124 15.08 19.57 -5.79
CA ASP A 124 14.86 21.00 -5.89
C ASP A 124 16.10 21.79 -5.48
N LYS A 125 16.70 21.46 -4.33
CA LYS A 125 17.91 22.16 -3.86
C LYS A 125 19.12 21.88 -4.77
N ARG A 126 19.24 20.68 -5.35
CA ARG A 126 20.30 20.31 -6.29
C ARG A 126 20.32 21.16 -7.55
N ARG A 127 19.19 21.78 -7.94
CA ARG A 127 19.14 22.75 -9.06
C ARG A 127 20.00 23.99 -8.82
N SER A 128 20.34 24.29 -7.56
CA SER A 128 21.16 25.46 -7.20
C SER A 128 22.65 25.17 -7.02
N GLY A 129 23.07 23.89 -6.98
CA GLY A 129 24.45 23.52 -6.73
C GLY A 129 24.61 22.09 -6.22
N GLU A 130 25.85 21.69 -5.93
CA GLU A 130 26.15 20.43 -5.24
C GLU A 130 25.68 20.47 -3.79
N LEU A 131 25.28 19.33 -3.25
CA LEU A 131 24.84 19.20 -1.85
C LEU A 131 25.85 18.37 -1.08
N SER A 132 26.27 18.87 0.10
CA SER A 132 27.10 18.08 1.00
C SER A 132 26.28 17.00 1.73
N PRO A 133 26.92 15.94 2.26
CA PRO A 133 26.23 14.94 3.08
C PRO A 133 25.49 15.54 4.29
N GLU A 134 26.05 16.58 4.90
CA GLU A 134 25.45 17.30 6.03
C GLU A 134 24.16 17.99 5.61
N GLU A 135 24.16 18.67 4.46
CA GLU A 135 22.96 19.34 3.93
C GLU A 135 21.85 18.34 3.59
N ILE A 136 22.21 17.17 3.04
CA ILE A 136 21.25 16.09 2.77
C ILE A 136 20.68 15.56 4.09
N GLY A 137 21.53 15.36 5.09
CA GLY A 137 21.14 14.95 6.44
C GLY A 137 20.22 15.96 7.14
N ASP A 138 20.45 17.27 6.98
CA ASP A 138 19.59 18.32 7.52
C ASP A 138 18.20 18.31 6.87
N ILE A 139 18.14 18.15 5.55
CA ILE A 139 16.86 18.01 4.83
C ILE A 139 16.11 16.78 5.34
N TRP A 140 16.81 15.65 5.49
CA TRP A 140 16.23 14.42 6.05
C TRP A 140 15.64 14.66 7.44
N MET A 141 16.43 15.13 8.39
CA MET A 141 16.00 15.32 9.78
C MET A 141 14.79 16.25 9.87
N ASN A 142 14.83 17.41 9.19
CA ASN A 142 13.73 18.37 9.20
C ASN A 142 12.40 17.79 8.68
N ILE A 143 12.45 16.94 7.65
CA ILE A 143 11.25 16.31 7.10
C ILE A 143 10.73 15.21 8.02
N GLN A 144 11.62 14.42 8.61
CA GLN A 144 11.24 13.36 9.55
C GLN A 144 10.66 13.95 10.85
N GLU A 145 11.21 15.04 11.37
CA GLU A 145 10.65 15.77 12.52
C GLU A 145 9.23 16.28 12.26
N LYS A 146 8.99 16.87 11.08
CA LYS A 146 7.65 17.34 10.68
C LYS A 146 6.67 16.19 10.51
N SER A 147 7.11 15.10 9.90
CA SER A 147 6.25 13.95 9.61
C SER A 147 5.88 13.15 10.86
N LEU A 148 6.83 12.90 11.76
CA LEU A 148 6.62 12.09 12.95
C LEU A 148 6.06 12.91 14.12
N GLY A 149 6.23 14.23 14.09
CA GLY A 149 5.69 15.15 15.08
C GLY A 149 6.42 15.08 16.43
N PRO A 150 5.97 15.90 17.41
CA PRO A 150 6.71 16.14 18.65
C PRO A 150 6.73 14.95 19.63
N ALA A 151 5.90 13.92 19.39
CA ALA A 151 5.86 12.72 20.21
C ALA A 151 7.11 11.84 20.01
N ILE A 152 7.77 11.94 18.85
CA ILE A 152 8.96 11.17 18.52
C ILE A 152 10.20 12.05 18.67
N LYS A 153 11.16 11.59 19.47
CA LYS A 153 12.46 12.25 19.62
C LYS A 153 13.47 11.58 18.71
N LEU A 154 13.87 12.26 17.66
CA LEU A 154 14.95 11.81 16.78
C LEU A 154 16.30 12.16 17.40
N ASN A 155 17.27 11.25 17.27
CA ASN A 155 18.66 11.50 17.63
C ASN A 155 19.48 11.74 16.36
N ASP A 156 20.73 12.20 16.53
CA ASP A 156 21.59 12.53 15.39
C ASP A 156 22.00 11.28 14.58
N ASP A 157 21.95 10.08 15.16
CA ASP A 157 22.17 8.83 14.42
C ASP A 157 21.14 8.63 13.30
N TYR A 158 19.95 9.23 13.43
CA TYR A 158 18.91 9.15 12.40
C TYR A 158 19.24 9.94 11.14
N ARG A 159 20.22 10.86 11.19
CA ARG A 159 20.61 11.77 10.10
C ARG A 159 21.02 11.04 8.82
N VAL A 160 21.60 9.84 8.94
CA VAL A 160 22.12 9.07 7.80
C VAL A 160 21.13 8.01 7.29
N PHE A 161 19.94 7.88 7.89
CA PHE A 161 19.00 6.80 7.56
C PHE A 161 18.47 6.84 6.13
N TRP A 162 18.47 8.01 5.50
CA TRP A 162 18.12 8.14 4.08
C TRP A 162 18.98 7.26 3.17
N THR A 163 20.24 7.00 3.54
CA THR A 163 21.18 6.20 2.75
C THR A 163 20.77 4.73 2.64
N TYR A 164 20.00 4.22 3.61
CA TYR A 164 19.53 2.84 3.64
C TYR A 164 18.33 2.60 2.72
N ILE A 165 17.68 3.66 2.23
CA ILE A 165 16.44 3.54 1.46
C ILE A 165 16.79 3.33 -0.02
N PRO A 166 16.68 2.09 -0.55
CA PRO A 166 17.14 1.78 -1.91
C PRO A 166 16.34 2.52 -2.99
N HIS A 167 15.08 2.83 -2.72
CA HIS A 167 14.18 3.50 -3.68
C HIS A 167 14.72 4.87 -4.12
N PHE A 168 15.41 5.60 -3.24
CA PHE A 168 15.99 6.91 -3.58
C PHE A 168 17.07 6.81 -4.66
N ILE A 169 17.70 5.65 -4.81
CA ILE A 169 18.81 5.43 -5.75
C ILE A 169 18.35 4.65 -6.98
N HIS A 170 17.57 3.59 -6.76
CA HIS A 170 17.21 2.64 -7.82
C HIS A 170 15.86 2.95 -8.48
N SER A 171 14.99 3.73 -7.83
CA SER A 171 13.65 4.04 -8.34
C SER A 171 13.18 5.41 -7.84
N PRO A 172 13.84 6.51 -8.24
CA PRO A 172 13.50 7.85 -7.75
C PRO A 172 12.01 8.17 -7.98
N PHE A 173 11.39 8.79 -6.98
CA PHE A 173 9.99 9.18 -6.89
C PHE A 173 8.97 8.03 -6.88
N TYR A 174 9.43 6.77 -6.82
CA TYR A 174 8.53 5.62 -6.76
C TYR A 174 7.76 5.54 -5.44
N VAL A 175 8.34 6.02 -4.34
CA VAL A 175 7.77 5.92 -2.98
C VAL A 175 6.33 6.48 -2.88
N TYR A 176 6.00 7.50 -3.67
CA TYR A 176 4.64 8.07 -3.72
C TYR A 176 3.58 7.05 -4.16
N ALA A 177 3.93 6.07 -5.01
CA ALA A 177 3.00 5.08 -5.50
C ALA A 177 2.40 4.22 -4.37
N TYR A 178 3.14 4.00 -3.27
CA TYR A 178 2.65 3.30 -2.09
C TYR A 178 1.54 4.09 -1.38
N ALA A 179 1.80 5.36 -1.07
CA ALA A 179 0.80 6.22 -0.43
C ALA A 179 -0.44 6.42 -1.31
N PHE A 180 -0.23 6.60 -2.62
CA PHE A 180 -1.32 6.67 -3.60
C PHE A 180 -2.16 5.39 -3.58
N GLY A 181 -1.51 4.22 -3.70
CA GLY A 181 -2.19 2.93 -3.74
C GLY A 181 -2.99 2.64 -2.47
N ASP A 182 -2.41 2.89 -1.29
CA ASP A 182 -3.09 2.66 -0.02
C ASP A 182 -4.30 3.59 0.16
N CYS A 183 -4.14 4.90 -0.07
CA CYS A 183 -5.26 5.83 0.04
C CYS A 183 -6.35 5.58 -1.03
N LEU A 184 -5.97 5.17 -2.23
CA LEU A 184 -6.89 4.74 -3.29
C LEU A 184 -7.75 3.57 -2.81
N VAL A 185 -7.12 2.54 -2.25
CA VAL A 185 -7.80 1.33 -1.76
C VAL A 185 -8.67 1.63 -0.55
N ASN A 186 -8.21 2.44 0.39
CA ASN A 186 -9.00 2.85 1.55
C ASN A 186 -10.26 3.62 1.11
N SER A 187 -10.15 4.44 0.06
CA SER A 187 -11.28 5.17 -0.51
C SER A 187 -12.27 4.24 -1.22
N LEU A 188 -11.78 3.28 -2.01
CA LEU A 188 -12.61 2.22 -2.61
C LEU A 188 -13.31 1.39 -1.52
N TYR A 189 -12.61 1.07 -0.43
CA TYR A 189 -13.16 0.34 0.69
C TYR A 189 -14.24 1.13 1.45
N ALA A 190 -14.07 2.45 1.57
CA ALA A 190 -15.11 3.33 2.14
C ALA A 190 -16.38 3.28 1.28
N VAL A 191 -16.27 3.38 -0.05
CA VAL A 191 -17.42 3.25 -0.97
C VAL A 191 -18.07 1.86 -0.86
N PHE A 192 -17.27 0.80 -0.78
CA PHE A 192 -17.79 -0.56 -0.58
C PHE A 192 -18.66 -0.68 0.69
N LYS A 193 -18.26 -0.02 1.80
CA LYS A 193 -19.04 -0.01 3.03
C LYS A 193 -20.36 0.77 2.90
N GLU A 194 -20.41 1.79 2.05
CA GLU A 194 -21.60 2.64 1.85
C GLU A 194 -22.58 2.08 0.80
N GLN A 195 -22.10 1.43 -0.26
CA GLN A 195 -22.88 1.05 -1.44
C GLN A 195 -22.63 -0.39 -1.91
N SER A 196 -23.05 -1.38 -1.12
CA SER A 196 -22.61 -2.77 -1.31
C SER A 196 -23.20 -3.52 -2.51
N SER A 197 -24.38 -3.15 -3.03
CA SER A 197 -25.08 -3.98 -4.01
C SER A 197 -24.49 -3.95 -5.43
N GLU A 198 -23.92 -2.81 -5.85
CA GLU A 198 -23.32 -2.65 -7.20
C GLU A 198 -21.79 -2.57 -7.18
N PHE A 199 -21.18 -2.33 -6.01
CA PHE A 199 -19.74 -2.13 -5.91
C PHE A 199 -18.94 -3.32 -6.45
N SER A 200 -19.33 -4.55 -6.13
CA SER A 200 -18.57 -5.74 -6.51
C SER A 200 -18.48 -5.93 -8.02
N GLU A 201 -19.56 -5.65 -8.76
CA GLU A 201 -19.57 -5.75 -10.22
C GLU A 201 -18.64 -4.69 -10.83
N LYS A 202 -18.80 -3.43 -10.42
CA LYS A 202 -17.94 -2.32 -10.85
C LYS A 202 -16.47 -2.57 -10.53
N TYR A 203 -16.18 -3.13 -9.35
CA TYR A 203 -14.83 -3.47 -8.91
C TYR A 203 -14.21 -4.58 -9.75
N ILE A 204 -14.98 -5.64 -10.05
CA ILE A 204 -14.52 -6.71 -10.94
C ILE A 204 -14.24 -6.17 -12.34
N ASP A 205 -15.09 -5.28 -12.87
CA ASP A 205 -14.87 -4.69 -14.20
C ASP A 205 -13.65 -3.77 -14.24
N MET A 206 -13.41 -3.01 -13.17
CA MET A 206 -12.17 -2.25 -12.98
C MET A 206 -10.94 -3.17 -13.05
N LEU A 207 -10.94 -4.31 -12.36
CA LEU A 207 -9.82 -5.26 -12.41
C LEU A 207 -9.65 -5.94 -13.77
N LYS A 208 -10.75 -6.24 -14.47
CA LYS A 208 -10.70 -6.82 -15.84
C LYS A 208 -10.08 -5.87 -16.85
N ALA A 209 -10.10 -4.56 -16.60
CA ALA A 209 -9.54 -3.58 -17.51
C ALA A 209 -8.00 -3.69 -17.60
N GLY A 210 -7.31 -4.24 -16.60
CA GLY A 210 -5.85 -4.33 -16.60
C GLY A 210 -5.20 -2.95 -16.81
N GLY A 211 -4.33 -2.84 -17.80
CA GLY A 211 -3.67 -1.59 -18.21
C GLY A 211 -4.41 -0.79 -19.29
N THR A 212 -5.65 -1.15 -19.65
CA THR A 212 -6.36 -0.50 -20.78
C THR A 212 -6.87 0.90 -20.51
N LEU A 213 -7.06 1.28 -19.24
CA LEU A 213 -7.66 2.53 -18.83
C LEU A 213 -6.77 3.28 -17.84
N ARG A 214 -6.89 4.61 -17.81
CA ARG A 214 -6.20 5.44 -16.81
C ARG A 214 -6.99 5.48 -15.51
N HIS A 215 -6.32 5.82 -14.40
CA HIS A 215 -6.93 5.87 -13.07
C HIS A 215 -8.24 6.69 -13.03
N LYS A 216 -8.31 7.82 -13.75
CA LYS A 216 -9.54 8.64 -13.81
C LYS A 216 -10.73 7.87 -14.38
N GLU A 217 -10.52 7.11 -15.45
CA GLU A 217 -11.57 6.34 -16.12
C GLU A 217 -12.00 5.14 -15.27
N LEU A 218 -11.04 4.51 -14.58
CA LEU A 218 -11.30 3.38 -13.69
C LEU A 218 -12.05 3.77 -12.42
N LEU A 219 -11.87 5.01 -11.95
CA LEU A 219 -12.50 5.52 -10.73
C LEU A 219 -13.87 6.16 -10.94
N ALA A 220 -14.16 6.63 -12.14
CA ALA A 220 -15.44 7.26 -12.47
C ALA A 220 -16.69 6.42 -12.11
N PRO A 221 -16.72 5.09 -12.29
CA PRO A 221 -17.88 4.27 -11.90
C PRO A 221 -18.22 4.27 -10.40
N PHE A 222 -17.27 4.66 -9.55
CA PHE A 222 -17.40 4.75 -8.10
C PHE A 222 -17.65 6.18 -7.60
N ASP A 223 -17.83 7.14 -8.52
CA ASP A 223 -17.88 8.58 -8.23
C ASP A 223 -16.64 9.08 -7.46
N LEU A 224 -15.47 8.52 -7.80
CA LEU A 224 -14.18 8.86 -7.20
C LEU A 224 -13.33 9.67 -8.19
N ASP A 225 -12.73 10.75 -7.70
CA ASP A 225 -11.81 11.60 -8.46
C ASP A 225 -10.51 11.83 -7.67
N ALA A 226 -9.43 11.26 -8.16
CA ALA A 226 -8.09 11.39 -7.58
C ALA A 226 -7.55 12.85 -7.59
N SER A 227 -8.17 13.75 -8.38
CA SER A 227 -7.82 15.18 -8.37
C SER A 227 -8.56 15.98 -7.29
N ASP A 228 -9.59 15.42 -6.65
CA ASP A 228 -10.29 16.05 -5.52
C ASP A 228 -9.58 15.74 -4.20
N PRO A 229 -9.09 16.73 -3.44
CA PRO A 229 -8.52 16.51 -2.11
C PRO A 229 -9.45 15.76 -1.13
N ASN A 230 -10.77 15.88 -1.28
CA ASN A 230 -11.73 15.17 -0.42
C ASN A 230 -11.69 13.66 -0.64
N PHE A 231 -11.33 13.19 -1.84
CA PHE A 231 -11.12 11.78 -2.12
C PHE A 231 -10.05 11.19 -1.17
N TRP A 232 -8.89 11.85 -1.10
CA TRP A 232 -7.80 11.43 -0.23
C TRP A 232 -8.15 11.52 1.26
N ARG A 233 -8.92 12.54 1.66
CA ARG A 233 -9.43 12.67 3.04
C ARG A 233 -10.29 11.48 3.45
N LYS A 234 -11.11 10.93 2.56
CA LYS A 234 -11.90 9.72 2.85
C LYS A 234 -10.99 8.52 3.16
N GLY A 235 -9.96 8.31 2.36
CA GLY A 235 -8.97 7.26 2.61
C GLY A 235 -8.26 7.41 3.95
N LEU A 236 -7.88 8.65 4.31
CA LEU A 236 -7.25 8.96 5.60
C LEU A 236 -8.20 8.80 6.80
N SER A 237 -9.49 9.11 6.64
CA SER A 237 -10.49 8.95 7.72
C SER A 237 -10.65 7.50 8.19
N LEU A 238 -10.31 6.53 7.32
CA LEU A 238 -10.28 5.12 7.72
C LEU A 238 -9.15 4.86 8.74
N ILE A 239 -7.98 5.48 8.54
CA ILE A 239 -6.85 5.39 9.49
C ILE A 239 -7.25 6.02 10.82
N GLU A 240 -7.85 7.21 10.78
CA GLU A 240 -8.37 7.91 11.96
C GLU A 240 -9.37 7.02 12.73
N SER A 241 -10.31 6.39 12.04
CA SER A 241 -11.29 5.50 12.69
C SER A 241 -10.66 4.28 13.38
N LEU A 242 -9.56 3.74 12.85
CA LEU A 242 -8.84 2.62 13.47
C LEU A 242 -8.05 3.08 14.70
N ILE A 243 -7.52 4.30 14.68
CA ILE A 243 -6.87 4.93 15.83
C ILE A 243 -7.91 5.20 16.94
N ASP A 244 -9.07 5.75 16.58
CA ASP A 244 -10.16 5.98 17.53
C ASP A 244 -10.65 4.67 18.17
N GLU A 245 -10.78 3.59 17.38
CA GLU A 245 -11.14 2.26 17.91
C GLU A 245 -10.06 1.74 18.88
N LEU A 246 -8.78 2.01 18.62
CA LEU A 246 -7.67 1.62 19.48
C LEU A 246 -7.66 2.38 20.82
N ASP A 247 -8.06 3.65 20.82
CA ASP A 247 -8.11 4.53 22.00
C ASP A 247 -9.34 4.25 22.89
N GLN A 248 -10.44 3.76 22.31
CA GLN A 248 -11.67 3.43 23.04
C GLN A 248 -11.62 2.07 23.77
N ASP A 249 -10.65 1.19 23.44
CA ASP A 249 -10.50 -0.16 23.99
C ASP A 249 -9.47 -0.30 25.13
#